data_AF-A0A928SSX2-F1
#
_entry.id   AF-A0A928SSX2-F1
#
_cell.length_a   1.000
_cell.length_b   1.000
_cell.length_c   1.000
_cell.angle_alpha   90.00
_cell.angle_beta   90.00
_cell.angle_gamma   90.00
#
_symmetry.space_group_name_H-M   'P 1'
#
loop_
_entity.id
_entity.type
_entity.pdbx_description
1 polymer ?
#
loop_
_entity_poly.entity_id
_entity_poly.type
_entity_poly.pdbx_seq_one_letter_code
_entity_poly.pdbx_strand_id
1 'polypeptide(L)'
;MPDKKAMVEAAGAYLKRHPEELLRALKNAAGLRVGVPIDALRWLAGQVKGRKAPKDVNVEAVPPGIRASAIVDLAGTSVRAAATVFIERVHLGSDELRFELRLKDVKLELTDPNAETPVATLLKSGALDLSKPGNLAAFMPKRPAMLVDAHDDVIVLDVMKHPKLAENAKAQRLIDAVTSFVTVKGIETDREHLDVLLSAFPRGVAGAVAAVRPAL
;
A
#
# COMPACT_ATOMS: atom_id res chain seq x y z
N MET A 1 -13.31 13.12 -7.75
CA MET A 1 -11.90 12.72 -7.98
C MET A 1 -11.03 13.93 -7.69
N PRO A 2 -9.84 13.80 -7.08
CA PRO A 2 -8.88 14.89 -7.13
C PRO A 2 -8.43 15.07 -8.59
N ASP A 3 -8.40 16.31 -9.05
CA ASP A 3 -7.93 16.70 -10.37
C ASP A 3 -6.46 16.26 -10.50
N LYS A 4 -6.06 15.71 -11.66
CA LYS A 4 -4.66 15.30 -11.91
C LYS A 4 -3.71 16.46 -11.68
N LYS A 5 -4.14 17.69 -12.02
CA LYS A 5 -3.38 18.91 -11.73
C LYS A 5 -3.25 19.16 -10.23
N ALA A 6 -4.35 19.01 -9.49
CA ALA A 6 -4.34 19.18 -8.03
C ALA A 6 -3.47 18.15 -7.30
N MET A 7 -3.38 16.90 -7.78
CA MET A 7 -2.46 15.92 -7.20
C MET A 7 -1.00 16.24 -7.51
N VAL A 8 -0.68 16.70 -8.72
CA VAL A 8 0.69 17.10 -9.10
C VAL A 8 1.12 18.37 -8.36
N GLU A 9 0.23 19.35 -8.24
CA GLU A 9 0.48 20.58 -7.46
C GLU A 9 0.62 20.28 -5.97
N ALA A 10 -0.19 19.37 -5.42
CA ALA A 10 -0.08 18.98 -4.01
C ALA A 10 1.21 18.19 -3.73
N ALA A 11 1.63 17.29 -4.62
CA ALA A 11 2.92 16.62 -4.53
C ALA A 11 4.08 17.62 -4.63
N GLY A 12 3.99 18.60 -5.54
CA GLY A 12 4.99 19.67 -5.65
C GLY A 12 5.02 20.60 -4.44
N ALA A 13 3.86 20.91 -3.85
CA ALA A 13 3.77 21.74 -2.64
C ALA A 13 4.32 21.00 -1.40
N TYR A 14 4.11 19.68 -1.30
CA TYR A 14 4.71 18.85 -0.26
C TYR A 14 6.23 18.82 -0.38
N LEU A 15 6.77 18.54 -1.58
CA LEU A 15 8.23 18.54 -1.82
C LEU A 15 8.88 19.91 -1.59
N LYS A 16 8.16 21.01 -1.89
CA LYS A 16 8.62 22.37 -1.56
C LYS A 16 8.67 22.63 -0.06
N ARG A 17 7.78 22.01 0.72
CA ARG A 17 7.72 22.15 2.18
C ARG A 17 8.70 21.23 2.92
N HIS A 18 9.13 20.15 2.27
CA HIS A 18 10.06 19.17 2.81
C HIS A 18 11.28 18.98 1.88
N PRO A 19 12.12 20.00 1.67
CA PRO A 19 13.30 19.90 0.80
C PRO A 19 14.33 18.86 1.29
N GLU A 20 14.35 18.55 2.57
CA GLU A 20 15.16 17.48 3.17
C GLU A 20 14.84 16.10 2.59
N GLU A 21 13.58 15.85 2.23
CA GLU A 21 13.14 14.60 1.60
C GLU A 21 13.74 14.44 0.20
N LEU A 22 14.02 15.53 -0.53
CA LEU A 22 14.66 15.46 -1.84
C LEU A 22 16.13 15.01 -1.71
N LEU A 23 16.87 15.58 -0.75
CA LEU A 23 18.25 15.19 -0.49
C LEU A 23 18.34 13.76 0.03
N ARG A 24 17.39 13.35 0.88
CA ARG A 24 17.30 11.98 1.37
C ARG A 24 16.93 11.01 0.25
N ALA A 25 15.96 11.35 -0.59
CA ALA A 25 15.59 10.53 -1.76
C ALA A 25 16.76 10.34 -2.72
N LEU A 26 17.56 11.39 -2.97
CA LEU A 26 18.79 11.31 -3.78
C LEU A 26 19.85 10.40 -3.14
N LYS A 27 20.13 10.56 -1.84
CA LYS A 27 21.08 9.71 -1.09
C LYS A 27 20.61 8.27 -1.03
N ASN A 28 19.33 8.06 -0.76
CA ASN A 28 18.71 6.74 -0.67
C ASN A 28 18.73 6.07 -2.04
N ALA A 29 18.38 6.77 -3.13
CA ALA A 29 18.47 6.24 -4.49
C ALA A 29 19.90 5.80 -4.84
N ALA A 30 20.92 6.57 -4.45
CA ALA A 30 22.32 6.19 -4.62
C ALA A 30 22.70 4.93 -3.82
N GLY A 31 22.07 4.72 -2.65
CA GLY A 31 22.19 3.51 -1.84
C GLY A 31 21.22 2.38 -2.21
N LEU A 32 20.49 2.50 -3.32
CA LEU A 32 19.41 1.57 -3.70
C LEU A 32 18.37 1.40 -2.56
N ARG A 33 17.89 2.50 -2.02
CA ARG A 33 16.81 2.54 -1.02
C ARG A 33 15.75 3.51 -1.53
N VAL A 34 14.49 3.15 -1.41
CA VAL A 34 13.36 4.05 -1.68
C VAL A 34 12.51 4.13 -0.43
N GLY A 35 12.58 5.28 0.23
CA GLY A 35 11.76 5.59 1.39
C GLY A 35 10.44 6.22 0.97
N VAL A 36 9.34 5.70 1.48
CA VAL A 36 8.02 6.32 1.38
C VAL A 36 7.73 7.00 2.72
N PRO A 37 7.64 8.34 2.77
CA PRO A 37 7.29 9.04 4.00
C PRO A 37 5.90 8.63 4.48
N ILE A 38 5.77 8.35 5.77
CA ILE A 38 4.47 7.95 6.35
C ILE A 38 3.45 9.08 6.22
N ASP A 39 3.89 10.34 6.25
CA ASP A 39 3.05 11.50 6.00
C ASP A 39 2.49 11.53 4.57
N ALA A 40 3.23 11.04 3.58
CA ALA A 40 2.73 10.88 2.22
C ALA A 40 1.63 9.80 2.16
N LEU A 41 1.79 8.70 2.90
CA LEU A 41 0.76 7.67 3.02
C LEU A 41 -0.51 8.21 3.70
N ARG A 42 -0.35 9.00 4.78
CA ARG A 42 -1.45 9.67 5.49
C ARG A 42 -2.17 10.67 4.57
N TRP A 43 -1.43 11.47 3.82
CA TRP A 43 -1.99 12.40 2.85
C TRP A 43 -2.76 11.69 1.74
N LEU A 44 -2.20 10.61 1.17
CA LEU A 44 -2.85 9.80 0.14
C LEU A 44 -4.14 9.18 0.67
N ALA A 45 -4.14 8.65 1.90
CA ALA A 45 -5.34 8.14 2.54
C ALA A 45 -6.44 9.21 2.65
N GLY A 46 -6.07 10.45 2.98
CA GLY A 46 -6.98 11.60 3.02
C GLY A 46 -7.55 12.01 1.65
N GLN A 47 -6.96 11.58 0.53
CA GLN A 47 -7.47 11.86 -0.82
C GLN A 47 -8.55 10.86 -1.28
N VAL A 48 -8.74 9.74 -0.56
CA VAL A 48 -9.76 8.75 -0.91
C VAL A 48 -11.14 9.32 -0.59
N LYS A 49 -11.91 9.65 -1.64
CA LYS A 49 -13.26 10.23 -1.52
C LYS A 49 -14.30 9.29 -2.10
N GLY A 50 -15.43 9.12 -1.40
CA GLY A 50 -16.57 8.33 -1.87
C GLY A 50 -17.45 7.86 -0.71
N ARG A 51 -18.67 7.38 -1.02
CA ARG A 51 -19.63 6.91 0.01
C ARG A 51 -19.10 5.71 0.81
N LYS A 52 -18.24 4.89 0.20
CA LYS A 52 -17.56 3.74 0.82
C LYS A 52 -16.09 4.00 1.15
N ALA A 53 -15.65 5.25 1.07
CA ALA A 53 -14.28 5.58 1.44
C ALA A 53 -14.12 5.41 2.97
N PRO A 54 -12.97 4.90 3.43
CA PRO A 54 -12.64 4.91 4.85
C PRO A 54 -12.69 6.34 5.38
N LYS A 55 -13.24 6.50 6.59
CA LYS A 55 -13.27 7.78 7.31
C LYS A 55 -12.25 7.75 8.44
N ASP A 56 -11.80 8.92 8.88
CA ASP A 56 -10.90 9.05 10.03
C ASP A 56 -9.68 8.12 9.94
N VAL A 57 -8.96 8.21 8.82
CA VAL A 57 -7.79 7.35 8.58
C VAL A 57 -6.60 7.88 9.38
N ASN A 58 -6.05 7.04 10.23
CA ASN A 58 -4.80 7.30 10.95
C ASN A 58 -3.77 6.22 10.58
N VAL A 59 -2.53 6.66 10.35
CA VAL A 59 -1.40 5.83 9.96
C VAL A 59 -0.24 6.20 10.85
N GLU A 60 0.28 5.26 11.63
CA GLU A 60 1.35 5.47 12.60
C GLU A 60 2.49 4.48 12.37
N ALA A 61 3.73 4.93 12.54
CA ALA A 61 4.90 4.08 12.47
C ALA A 61 4.95 3.15 13.70
N VAL A 62 5.03 1.83 13.50
CA VAL A 62 5.27 0.85 14.57
C VAL A 62 6.31 -0.16 14.09
N PRO A 63 7.61 0.18 14.10
CA PRO A 63 8.67 -0.66 13.54
C PRO A 63 8.61 -2.12 14.04
N PRO A 64 8.72 -3.12 13.14
CA PRO A 64 9.01 -3.02 11.71
C PRO A 64 7.79 -2.79 10.78
N GLY A 65 6.60 -2.55 11.32
CA GLY A 65 5.36 -2.36 10.56
C GLY A 65 4.74 -0.97 10.68
N ILE A 66 3.50 -0.85 10.20
CA ILE A 66 2.71 0.38 10.21
C ILE A 66 1.36 0.08 10.83
N ARG A 67 0.97 0.83 11.86
CA ARG A 67 -0.39 0.74 12.39
C ARG A 67 -1.31 1.62 11.57
N ALA A 68 -2.27 0.99 10.91
CA ALA A 68 -3.33 1.68 10.18
C ALA A 68 -4.66 1.52 10.93
N SER A 69 -5.42 2.60 11.05
CA SER A 69 -6.78 2.55 11.54
C SER A 69 -7.69 3.45 10.73
N ALA A 70 -8.95 3.06 10.57
CA ALA A 70 -9.96 3.82 9.88
C ALA A 70 -11.36 3.36 10.29
N ILE A 71 -12.34 4.23 10.16
CA ILE A 71 -13.75 3.87 10.19
C ILE A 71 -14.16 3.35 8.81
N VAL A 72 -14.67 2.13 8.75
CA VAL A 72 -15.12 1.47 7.53
C VAL A 72 -16.54 0.93 7.69
N ASP A 73 -17.28 0.86 6.59
CA ASP A 73 -18.59 0.20 6.53
C ASP A 73 -18.40 -1.27 6.12
N LEU A 74 -18.73 -2.18 7.04
CA LEU A 74 -18.74 -3.61 6.81
C LEU A 74 -20.18 -4.10 6.71
N ALA A 75 -20.67 -4.26 5.48
CA ALA A 75 -22.02 -4.74 5.20
C ALA A 75 -23.12 -3.93 5.91
N GLY A 76 -22.99 -2.59 5.94
CA GLY A 76 -23.93 -1.70 6.63
C GLY A 76 -23.61 -1.47 8.10
N THR A 77 -22.53 -2.05 8.62
CA THR A 77 -22.06 -1.85 10.00
C THR A 77 -20.86 -0.93 10.02
N SER A 78 -20.99 0.22 10.67
CA SER A 78 -19.87 1.17 10.83
C SER A 78 -18.96 0.73 11.97
N VAL A 79 -17.72 0.36 11.63
CA VAL A 79 -16.71 -0.13 12.58
C VAL A 79 -15.43 0.69 12.48
N ARG A 80 -14.78 0.94 13.61
CA ARG A 80 -13.38 1.37 13.66
C ARG A 80 -12.52 0.12 13.53
N ALA A 81 -11.87 0.00 12.39
CA ALA A 81 -10.89 -1.04 12.13
C ALA A 81 -9.49 -0.52 12.45
N ALA A 82 -8.67 -1.34 13.10
CA ALA A 82 -7.26 -1.10 13.30
C ALA A 82 -6.46 -2.38 13.04
N ALA A 83 -5.29 -2.26 12.43
CA ALA A 83 -4.37 -3.37 12.20
C ALA A 83 -2.92 -2.86 12.15
N THR A 84 -1.99 -3.69 12.62
CA THR A 84 -0.56 -3.53 12.34
C THR A 84 -0.25 -4.24 11.03
N VAL A 85 0.16 -3.49 10.01
CA VAL A 85 0.51 -3.99 8.68
C VAL A 85 2.01 -4.14 8.58
N PHE A 86 2.47 -5.36 8.29
CA PHE A 86 3.84 -5.66 7.93
C PHE A 86 3.89 -5.95 6.45
N ILE A 87 4.85 -5.35 5.75
CA ILE A 87 5.10 -5.75 4.37
C ILE A 87 6.18 -6.83 4.47
N GLU A 88 5.83 -8.06 4.08
CA GLU A 88 6.76 -9.19 4.16
C GLU A 88 7.61 -9.29 2.90
N ARG A 89 6.99 -8.96 1.76
CA ARG A 89 7.64 -9.04 0.46
C ARG A 89 7.08 -7.99 -0.48
N VAL A 90 7.96 -7.43 -1.29
CA VAL A 90 7.57 -6.74 -2.52
C VAL A 90 8.19 -7.49 -3.68
N HIS A 91 7.38 -7.81 -4.68
CA HIS A 91 7.84 -8.33 -5.94
C HIS A 91 7.56 -7.29 -7.03
N LEU A 92 8.60 -6.96 -7.78
CA LEU A 92 8.57 -5.97 -8.84
C LEU A 92 8.95 -6.69 -10.15
N GLY A 93 7.99 -6.79 -11.07
CA GLY A 93 8.13 -7.39 -12.39
C GLY A 93 7.60 -6.45 -13.48
N SER A 94 7.78 -6.82 -14.75
CA SER A 94 7.31 -6.02 -15.89
C SER A 94 5.79 -5.78 -15.87
N ASP A 95 5.02 -6.78 -15.44
CA ASP A 95 3.55 -6.75 -15.46
C ASP A 95 2.91 -6.84 -14.07
N GLU A 96 3.73 -6.87 -13.01
CA GLU A 96 3.25 -6.94 -11.63
C GLU A 96 4.05 -6.04 -10.68
N LEU A 97 3.31 -5.42 -9.76
CA LEU A 97 3.87 -4.73 -8.61
C LEU A 97 3.12 -5.25 -7.39
N ARG A 98 3.67 -6.33 -6.82
CA ARG A 98 3.02 -7.15 -5.82
C ARG A 98 3.57 -6.88 -4.43
N PHE A 99 2.68 -6.68 -3.47
CA PHE A 99 2.98 -6.53 -2.06
C PHE A 99 2.32 -7.68 -1.29
N GLU A 100 3.12 -8.47 -0.58
CA GLU A 100 2.63 -9.43 0.42
C GLU A 100 2.59 -8.71 1.78
N LEU A 101 1.37 -8.53 2.29
CA LEU A 101 1.09 -7.79 3.52
C LEU A 101 0.62 -8.77 4.58
N ARG A 102 1.32 -8.84 5.72
CA ARG A 102 0.84 -9.53 6.92
C ARG A 102 0.13 -8.55 7.83
N LEU A 103 -1.08 -8.91 8.25
CA LEU A 103 -1.90 -8.14 9.18
C LEU A 103 -1.83 -8.77 10.57
N LYS A 104 -1.43 -7.99 11.58
CA LYS A 104 -1.46 -8.38 12.99
C LYS A 104 -2.28 -7.39 13.80
N ASP A 105 -2.56 -7.75 15.05
CA ASP A 105 -3.28 -6.91 16.01
C ASP A 105 -4.59 -6.34 15.46
N VAL A 106 -5.31 -7.13 14.65
CA VAL A 106 -6.56 -6.68 14.03
C VAL A 106 -7.61 -6.51 15.11
N LYS A 107 -8.15 -5.30 15.18
CA LYS A 107 -9.24 -4.92 16.09
C LYS A 107 -10.36 -4.27 15.31
N LEU A 108 -11.59 -4.67 15.60
CA LEU A 108 -12.80 -4.05 15.08
C LEU A 108 -13.66 -3.61 16.26
N GLU A 109 -13.92 -2.32 16.34
CA GLU A 109 -14.77 -1.72 17.37
C GLU A 109 -16.01 -1.13 16.72
N LEU A 110 -17.19 -1.39 17.30
CA LEU A 110 -18.41 -0.77 16.82
C LEU A 110 -18.38 0.73 17.10
N THR A 111 -18.63 1.54 16.07
CA THR A 111 -18.79 2.98 16.27
C THR A 111 -20.13 3.33 16.92
N ASP A 112 -21.14 2.49 16.73
CA ASP A 112 -22.43 2.55 17.42
C ASP A 112 -22.64 1.25 18.22
N PRO A 113 -22.57 1.29 19.57
CA PRO A 113 -22.80 0.13 20.44
C PRO A 113 -24.19 -0.50 20.28
N ASN A 114 -25.18 0.26 19.79
CA ASN A 114 -26.56 -0.21 19.64
C ASN A 114 -26.84 -0.81 18.26
N ALA A 115 -25.85 -0.92 17.37
CA ALA A 115 -26.05 -1.53 16.06
C ALA A 115 -26.51 -3.01 16.17
N GLU A 116 -27.57 -3.36 15.43
CA GLU A 116 -28.19 -4.70 15.43
C GLU A 116 -27.94 -5.50 14.14
N THR A 117 -27.04 -5.03 13.29
CA THR A 117 -26.65 -5.72 12.06
C THR A 117 -25.99 -7.08 12.34
N PRO A 118 -26.01 -8.06 11.40
CA PRO A 118 -25.36 -9.36 11.59
C PRO A 118 -23.88 -9.27 11.99
N VAL A 119 -23.12 -8.35 11.37
CA VAL A 119 -21.71 -8.12 11.70
C VAL A 119 -21.56 -7.57 13.13
N ALA A 120 -22.44 -6.65 13.55
CA ALA A 120 -22.41 -6.13 14.93
C ALA A 120 -22.68 -7.23 15.96
N THR A 121 -23.60 -8.14 15.68
CA THR A 121 -23.88 -9.29 16.55
C THR A 121 -22.66 -10.21 16.67
N LEU A 122 -21.98 -10.50 15.56
CA LEU A 122 -20.75 -11.31 15.57
C LEU A 122 -19.59 -10.64 16.32
N LEU A 123 -19.47 -9.32 16.20
CA LEU A 123 -18.48 -8.54 16.95
C LEU A 123 -18.77 -8.56 18.45
N LYS A 124 -20.03 -8.33 18.84
CA LYS A 124 -20.46 -8.34 20.24
C LYS A 124 -20.30 -9.71 20.90
N SER A 125 -20.55 -10.79 20.16
CA SER A 125 -20.40 -12.16 20.66
C SER A 125 -18.95 -12.66 20.67
N GLY A 126 -18.02 -11.93 20.03
CA GLY A 126 -16.65 -12.39 19.83
C GLY A 126 -16.52 -13.57 18.87
N ALA A 127 -17.58 -13.90 18.11
CA ALA A 127 -17.59 -15.02 17.17
C ALA A 127 -16.83 -14.73 15.87
N LEU A 128 -16.49 -13.47 15.60
CA LEU A 128 -15.72 -13.08 14.42
C LEU A 128 -14.23 -13.33 14.66
N ASP A 129 -13.65 -14.28 13.93
CA ASP A 129 -12.22 -14.57 14.00
C ASP A 129 -11.40 -13.45 13.32
N LEU A 130 -10.79 -12.59 14.15
CA LEU A 130 -9.90 -11.53 13.71
C LEU A 130 -8.43 -11.96 13.66
N SER A 131 -8.11 -13.20 14.06
CA SER A 131 -6.73 -13.72 13.98
C SER A 131 -6.31 -14.06 12.56
N LYS A 132 -7.29 -14.27 11.67
CA LYS A 132 -7.10 -14.62 10.25
C LYS A 132 -7.83 -13.66 9.29
N PRO A 133 -7.45 -12.37 9.26
CA PRO A 133 -8.10 -11.35 8.44
C PRO A 133 -8.00 -11.57 6.93
N GLY A 134 -6.98 -12.29 6.45
CA GLY A 134 -6.83 -12.68 5.04
C GLY A 134 -7.97 -13.60 4.59
N ASN A 135 -8.42 -14.53 5.44
CA ASN A 135 -9.59 -15.36 5.13
C ASN A 135 -10.85 -14.52 4.96
N LEU A 136 -11.05 -13.49 5.79
CA LEU A 136 -12.18 -12.56 5.65
C LEU A 136 -12.10 -11.78 4.33
N ALA A 137 -10.91 -11.32 3.95
CA ALA A 137 -10.68 -10.61 2.70
C ALA A 137 -10.91 -11.50 1.47
N ALA A 138 -10.57 -12.78 1.55
CA ALA A 138 -10.77 -13.76 0.46
C ALA A 138 -12.25 -13.92 0.09
N PHE A 139 -13.15 -13.84 1.07
CA PHE A 139 -14.61 -13.96 0.88
C PHE A 139 -15.32 -12.62 0.70
N MET A 140 -14.58 -11.51 0.57
CA MET A 140 -15.17 -10.18 0.45
C MET A 140 -16.00 -10.04 -0.84
N PRO A 141 -17.28 -9.61 -0.76
CA PRO A 141 -18.07 -9.33 -1.94
C PRO A 141 -17.51 -8.12 -2.69
N LYS A 142 -17.42 -8.22 -4.02
CA LYS A 142 -16.82 -7.19 -4.90
C LYS A 142 -15.36 -6.90 -4.54
N ARG A 143 -14.58 -7.97 -4.39
CA ARG A 143 -13.13 -7.95 -4.17
C ARG A 143 -12.45 -6.97 -5.15
N PRO A 144 -11.62 -6.04 -4.67
CA PRO A 144 -10.84 -5.16 -5.55
C PRO A 144 -9.97 -5.98 -6.50
N ALA A 145 -9.85 -5.56 -7.77
CA ALA A 145 -9.04 -6.28 -8.76
C ALA A 145 -7.55 -6.37 -8.36
N MET A 146 -7.06 -5.38 -7.61
CA MET A 146 -5.71 -5.37 -7.04
C MET A 146 -5.50 -6.40 -5.93
N LEU A 147 -6.56 -6.88 -5.27
CA LEU A 147 -6.46 -7.95 -4.28
C LEU A 147 -6.41 -9.27 -5.04
N VAL A 148 -5.22 -9.81 -5.23
CA VAL A 148 -4.99 -11.00 -6.07
C VAL A 148 -5.08 -12.29 -5.27
N ASP A 149 -4.63 -12.27 -4.02
CA ASP A 149 -4.66 -13.40 -3.10
C ASP A 149 -4.87 -12.92 -1.65
N ALA A 150 -5.43 -13.78 -0.80
CA ALA A 150 -5.59 -13.55 0.62
C ALA A 150 -5.81 -14.88 1.35
N HIS A 151 -5.04 -15.12 2.40
CA HIS A 151 -5.13 -16.35 3.21
C HIS A 151 -4.60 -16.09 4.62
N ASP A 152 -5.15 -16.78 5.61
CA ASP A 152 -4.78 -16.63 7.03
C ASP A 152 -4.73 -15.16 7.46
N ASP A 153 -3.56 -14.63 7.80
CA ASP A 153 -3.30 -13.23 8.17
C ASP A 153 -2.57 -12.44 7.08
N VAL A 154 -2.51 -12.97 5.86
CA VAL A 154 -1.79 -12.40 4.71
C VAL A 154 -2.76 -11.92 3.64
N ILE A 155 -2.43 -10.77 3.05
CA ILE A 155 -3.10 -10.16 1.92
C ILE A 155 -2.07 -9.86 0.84
N VAL A 156 -2.36 -10.25 -0.41
CA VAL A 156 -1.49 -9.99 -1.56
C VAL A 156 -2.15 -8.98 -2.49
N LEU A 157 -1.50 -7.82 -2.61
CA LEU A 157 -1.95 -6.73 -3.48
C LEU A 157 -1.05 -6.61 -4.70
N ASP A 158 -1.60 -6.73 -5.90
CA ASP A 158 -0.93 -6.35 -7.14
C ASP A 158 -1.51 -5.03 -7.65
N VAL A 159 -0.72 -3.97 -7.50
CA VAL A 159 -1.09 -2.61 -7.89
C VAL A 159 -1.30 -2.51 -9.40
N MET A 160 -0.66 -3.36 -10.21
CA MET A 160 -0.81 -3.39 -11.66
C MET A 160 -2.19 -3.85 -12.11
N LYS A 161 -2.92 -4.60 -11.27
CA LYS A 161 -4.30 -5.01 -11.56
C LYS A 161 -5.33 -3.92 -11.26
N HIS A 162 -4.93 -2.77 -10.71
CA HIS A 162 -5.85 -1.65 -10.56
C HIS A 162 -6.25 -1.10 -11.95
N PRO A 163 -7.55 -0.97 -12.28
CA PRO A 163 -8.01 -0.67 -13.65
C PRO A 163 -7.33 0.56 -14.28
N LYS A 164 -7.17 1.64 -13.51
CA LYS A 164 -6.53 2.89 -13.99
C LYS A 164 -5.03 2.78 -14.27
N LEU A 165 -4.36 1.77 -13.74
CA LEU A 165 -2.93 1.52 -13.96
C LEU A 165 -2.75 0.49 -15.06
N ALA A 166 -3.58 -0.57 -15.04
CA ALA A 166 -3.64 -1.58 -16.10
C ALA A 166 -3.92 -0.96 -17.49
N GLU A 167 -4.73 0.10 -17.56
CA GLU A 167 -5.08 0.76 -18.82
C GLU A 167 -4.10 1.89 -19.22
N ASN A 168 -3.10 2.21 -18.39
CA ASN A 168 -2.23 3.37 -18.60
C ASN A 168 -0.85 2.96 -19.13
N ALA A 169 -0.68 3.05 -20.45
CA ALA A 169 0.58 2.76 -21.14
C ALA A 169 1.79 3.55 -20.61
N LYS A 170 1.61 4.76 -20.06
CA LYS A 170 2.72 5.52 -19.45
C LYS A 170 3.14 4.95 -18.11
N ALA A 171 2.18 4.48 -17.30
CA ALA A 171 2.46 3.85 -16.02
C ALA A 171 3.19 2.51 -16.23
N GLN A 172 2.72 1.71 -17.20
CA GLN A 172 3.38 0.46 -17.59
C GLN A 172 4.83 0.69 -18.04
N ARG A 173 5.06 1.63 -18.97
CA ARG A 173 6.42 1.96 -19.44
C ARG A 173 7.36 2.44 -18.33
N LEU A 174 6.84 3.21 -17.36
CA LEU A 174 7.65 3.65 -16.22
C LEU A 174 8.04 2.47 -15.34
N ILE A 175 7.11 1.54 -15.12
CA ILE A 175 7.35 0.33 -14.32
C ILE A 175 8.34 -0.57 -15.04
N ASP A 176 8.17 -0.86 -16.32
CA ASP A 176 9.13 -1.60 -17.16
C ASP A 176 10.54 -0.99 -17.11
N ALA A 177 10.63 0.33 -17.17
CA ALA A 177 11.92 1.02 -17.05
C ALA A 177 12.55 0.74 -15.68
N VAL A 178 11.81 0.93 -14.59
CA VAL A 178 12.33 0.75 -13.21
C VAL A 178 12.66 -0.72 -12.92
N THR A 179 11.81 -1.66 -13.34
CA THR A 179 11.97 -3.10 -13.13
C THR A 179 13.14 -3.69 -13.90
N SER A 180 13.68 -3.00 -14.90
CA SER A 180 14.88 -3.44 -15.62
C SER A 180 16.19 -3.19 -14.85
N PHE A 181 16.15 -2.30 -13.85
CA PHE A 181 17.35 -1.88 -13.10
C PHE A 181 17.37 -2.38 -11.65
N VAL A 182 16.22 -2.75 -11.10
CA VAL A 182 16.05 -2.92 -9.66
C VAL A 182 15.21 -4.14 -9.27
N THR A 183 15.66 -4.89 -8.26
CA THR A 183 14.85 -5.86 -7.49
C THR A 183 14.70 -5.41 -6.04
N VAL A 184 13.66 -5.85 -5.34
CA VAL A 184 13.51 -5.57 -3.91
C VAL A 184 14.35 -6.56 -3.07
N LYS A 185 15.14 -6.03 -2.14
CA LYS A 185 16.02 -6.79 -1.23
C LYS A 185 15.39 -7.02 0.15
N GLY A 186 14.60 -6.06 0.62
CA GLY A 186 14.05 -6.07 1.96
C GLY A 186 13.27 -4.79 2.26
N ILE A 187 12.69 -4.72 3.44
CA ILE A 187 11.81 -3.62 3.86
C ILE A 187 12.17 -3.28 5.30
N GLU A 188 12.35 -2.00 5.55
CA GLU A 188 12.66 -1.44 6.86
C GLU A 188 11.64 -0.35 7.15
N THR A 189 11.20 -0.23 8.41
CA THR A 189 10.33 0.87 8.84
C THR A 189 11.02 1.58 9.99
N ASP A 190 11.24 2.88 9.85
CA ASP A 190 11.68 3.76 10.94
C ASP A 190 10.49 4.58 11.48
N ARG A 191 10.74 5.63 12.27
CA ARG A 191 9.67 6.42 12.89
C ARG A 191 8.91 7.31 11.90
N GLU A 192 9.50 7.64 10.76
CA GLU A 192 8.99 8.64 9.82
C GLU A 192 8.83 8.06 8.39
N HIS A 193 9.52 6.96 8.08
CA HIS A 193 9.63 6.40 6.74
C HIS A 193 9.46 4.89 6.71
N LEU A 194 8.85 4.43 5.63
CA LEU A 194 8.85 3.05 5.18
C LEU A 194 9.87 2.92 4.05
N ASP A 195 11.01 2.29 4.33
CA ASP A 195 12.10 2.08 3.39
C ASP A 195 11.99 0.73 2.69
N VAL A 196 11.91 0.76 1.36
CA VAL A 196 12.09 -0.41 0.51
C VAL A 196 13.56 -0.46 0.10
N LEU A 197 14.26 -1.48 0.59
CA LEU A 197 15.62 -1.79 0.17
C LEU A 197 15.58 -2.41 -1.22
N LEU A 198 16.44 -1.92 -2.09
CA LEU A 198 16.53 -2.32 -3.47
C LEU A 198 17.92 -2.93 -3.73
N SER A 199 18.02 -3.84 -4.69
CA SER A 199 19.29 -4.36 -5.22
C SER A 199 19.32 -4.15 -6.72
N ALA A 200 20.50 -3.84 -7.26
CA ALA A 200 20.72 -3.88 -8.69
C ALA A 200 20.67 -5.33 -9.19
N PHE A 201 20.24 -5.56 -10.43
CA PHE A 201 20.14 -6.91 -10.99
C PHE A 201 21.44 -7.71 -10.89
N PRO A 202 21.36 -9.04 -10.68
CA PRO A 202 22.53 -9.93 -10.72
C PRO A 202 23.21 -10.01 -12.10
N ARG A 203 22.61 -9.47 -13.18
CA ARG A 203 23.21 -9.43 -14.53
C ARG A 203 24.11 -8.22 -14.79
N GLY A 204 24.23 -7.29 -13.84
CA GLY A 204 25.10 -6.12 -13.95
C GLY A 204 24.69 -5.11 -15.03
N VAL A 205 25.42 -4.00 -15.08
CA VAL A 205 25.21 -2.85 -16.01
C VAL A 205 25.16 -3.30 -17.48
N ALA A 206 25.90 -4.36 -17.83
CA ALA A 206 25.94 -4.91 -19.18
C ALA A 206 24.60 -5.51 -19.65
N GLY A 207 23.82 -6.11 -18.76
CA GLY A 207 22.49 -6.65 -19.09
C GLY A 207 21.45 -5.55 -19.36
N ALA A 208 21.57 -4.41 -18.68
CA ALA A 208 20.66 -3.28 -18.83
C ALA A 208 20.90 -2.53 -20.15
N VAL A 209 22.16 -2.35 -20.56
CA VAL A 209 22.51 -1.74 -21.86
C VAL A 209 22.01 -2.60 -23.03
N ALA A 210 22.05 -3.94 -22.90
CA ALA A 210 21.54 -4.86 -23.91
C ALA A 210 20.01 -4.79 -24.07
N ALA A 211 19.27 -4.54 -22.98
CA ALA A 211 17.81 -4.43 -22.99
C ALA A 211 17.28 -3.11 -23.61
N VAL A 212 18.10 -2.05 -23.62
CA VAL A 212 17.74 -0.74 -24.22
C VAL A 212 18.04 -0.69 -25.72
N ARG A 213 18.93 -1.56 -26.22
CA ARG A 213 19.37 -1.58 -27.62
C ARG A 213 18.30 -1.86 -28.70
N PRO A 214 17.19 -2.58 -28.43
CA PRO A 214 16.09 -2.69 -29.41
C PRO A 214 15.08 -1.53 -29.36
N ALA A 215 15.26 -0.55 -28.47
CA ALA A 215 14.38 0.62 -28.30
C ALA A 215 15.01 1.95 -28.77
N LEU A 216 16.19 1.90 -29.41
CA LEU A 216 16.84 2.99 -30.16
C LEU A 216 16.92 2.61 -31.63
#